data_AF-A0A0G0M6L3-F1
#
_entry.id   AF-A0A0G0M6L3-F1
#
_cell.length_a   1.000
_cell.length_b   1.000
_cell.length_c   1.000
_cell.angle_alpha   90.00
_cell.angle_beta   90.00
_cell.angle_gamma   90.00
#
_symmetry.space_group_name_H-M   'P 1'
#
loop_
_entity.id
_entity.type
_entity.pdbx_description
1 polymer ?
#
loop_
_entity_poly.entity_id
_entity_poly.type
_entity_poly.pdbx_seq_one_letter_code
_entity_poly.pdbx_strand_id
1 'polypeptide(L)'
;MSNEFRTQAKIIWCQGCGNFGILTALENAFKKLNLNPNQIAAVYGIGCHSHMANYLRVYNFEGIHGRALPVATGVKVANRRL
;
A
#
# COMPACT_ATOMS: atom_id res chain seq x y z
N MET A 1 -18.01 -8.70 -6.61
CA MET A 1 -17.19 -7.48 -6.70
C MET A 1 -15.74 -7.87 -6.45
N SER A 2 -14.98 -8.04 -7.52
CA SER A 2 -13.56 -8.42 -7.46
C SER A 2 -12.78 -7.40 -6.62
N ASN A 3 -11.99 -7.90 -5.67
CA ASN A 3 -11.20 -7.07 -4.78
C ASN A 3 -9.94 -6.61 -5.52
N GLU A 4 -10.10 -5.70 -6.48
CA GLU A 4 -9.07 -5.28 -7.43
C GLU A 4 -7.76 -4.81 -6.76
N PHE A 5 -7.85 -4.29 -5.55
CA PHE A 5 -6.71 -3.79 -4.78
C PHE A 5 -6.25 -4.74 -3.69
N ARG A 6 -6.74 -5.99 -3.63
CA ARG A 6 -6.26 -6.97 -2.65
C ARG A 6 -5.56 -8.16 -3.26
N THR A 7 -4.52 -8.58 -2.55
CA THR A 7 -3.84 -9.85 -2.80
C THR A 7 -4.61 -11.00 -2.14
N GLN A 8 -4.11 -12.22 -2.32
CA GLN A 8 -4.62 -13.41 -1.65
C GLN A 8 -3.94 -13.67 -0.29
N ALA A 9 -3.03 -12.79 0.13
CA ALA A 9 -2.28 -12.98 1.37
C ALA A 9 -3.20 -12.86 2.60
N LYS A 10 -3.04 -13.77 3.55
CA LYS A 10 -3.77 -13.74 4.83
C LYS A 10 -3.27 -12.57 5.67
N ILE A 11 -4.19 -11.74 6.15
CA ILE A 11 -3.88 -10.63 7.04
C ILE A 11 -3.60 -11.16 8.45
N ILE A 12 -2.47 -10.77 9.04
CA ILE A 12 -2.00 -11.25 10.35
C ILE A 12 -2.17 -10.23 11.48
N TRP A 13 -2.82 -9.09 11.21
CA TRP A 13 -3.08 -8.10 12.24
C TRP A 13 -4.04 -8.62 13.32
N CYS A 14 -3.84 -8.15 14.55
CA CYS A 14 -4.71 -8.46 15.68
C CYS A 14 -6.17 -8.09 15.38
N GLN A 15 -7.11 -8.86 15.93
CA GLN A 15 -8.53 -8.54 15.81
C GLN A 15 -8.81 -7.15 16.40
N GLY A 16 -9.55 -6.31 15.65
CA GLY A 16 -9.81 -4.92 16.04
C GLY A 16 -8.71 -3.92 15.70
N CYS A 17 -7.62 -4.34 15.03
CA CYS A 17 -6.56 -3.41 14.61
C CYS A 17 -7.09 -2.33 13.63
N GLY A 18 -6.74 -1.06 13.87
CA GLY A 18 -7.14 0.05 12.99
C GLY A 18 -6.61 -0.05 11.55
N ASN A 19 -5.55 -0.81 11.31
CA ASN A 19 -4.98 -1.00 9.96
C ASN A 19 -5.98 -1.64 8.99
N PHE A 20 -6.94 -2.45 9.46
CA PHE A 20 -8.02 -2.96 8.62
C PHE A 20 -8.87 -1.83 8.02
N GLY A 21 -9.16 -0.80 8.84
CA GLY A 21 -9.89 0.38 8.41
C GLY A 21 -9.09 1.22 7.40
N ILE A 22 -7.79 1.42 7.67
CA ILE A 22 -6.89 2.16 6.76
C ILE A 22 -6.79 1.47 5.40
N LEU A 23 -6.61 0.14 5.38
CA LEU A 23 -6.54 -0.63 4.13
C LEU A 23 -7.83 -0.47 3.31
N THR A 24 -8.99 -0.63 3.94
CA THR A 24 -10.29 -0.41 3.26
C THR A 24 -10.46 1.04 2.79
N ALA A 25 -9.99 2.03 3.56
CA ALA A 25 -10.05 3.43 3.18
C ALA A 25 -9.19 3.74 1.95
N LEU A 26 -7.97 3.20 1.88
CA LEU A 26 -7.08 3.33 0.72
C LEU A 26 -7.73 2.75 -0.55
N GLU A 27 -8.32 1.56 -0.46
CA GLU A 27 -9.00 0.92 -1.59
C GLU A 27 -10.16 1.75 -2.12
N ASN A 28 -10.96 2.30 -1.19
CA ASN A 28 -12.06 3.18 -1.56
C ASN A 28 -11.56 4.48 -2.18
N ALA A 29 -10.43 5.02 -1.70
CA ALA A 29 -9.81 6.21 -2.29
C ALA A 29 -9.33 5.94 -3.71
N PHE A 30 -8.63 4.82 -3.96
CA PHE A 30 -8.15 4.46 -5.30
C PHE A 30 -9.29 4.28 -6.30
N LYS A 31 -10.38 3.63 -5.88
CA LYS A 31 -11.59 3.49 -6.71
C LYS A 31 -12.23 4.84 -7.02
N LYS A 32 -12.36 5.72 -6.02
CA LYS A 32 -12.93 7.07 -6.21
C LYS A 32 -12.09 7.93 -7.16
N LEU A 33 -10.77 7.74 -7.15
CA LEU A 33 -9.83 8.43 -8.05
C LEU A 33 -9.70 7.75 -9.42
N ASN A 34 -10.42 6.65 -9.66
CA ASN A 34 -10.35 5.85 -10.88
C ASN A 34 -8.91 5.46 -11.27
N LEU A 35 -8.10 5.12 -10.26
CA LEU A 35 -6.72 4.67 -10.45
C LEU A 35 -6.70 3.17 -10.70
N ASN A 36 -5.87 2.71 -11.63
CA ASN A 36 -5.56 1.30 -11.75
C ASN A 36 -4.40 0.92 -10.79
N PRO A 37 -4.32 -0.34 -10.33
CA PRO A 37 -3.20 -0.84 -9.52
C PRO A 37 -1.79 -0.50 -10.02
N ASN A 38 -1.60 -0.47 -11.34
CA ASN A 38 -0.31 -0.18 -11.97
C ASN A 38 0.04 1.32 -12.01
N GLN A 39 -0.85 2.19 -11.53
CA GLN A 39 -0.63 3.64 -11.40
C GLN A 39 -0.25 4.04 -9.98
N ILE A 40 -0.12 3.08 -9.06
CA ILE A 40 0.09 3.34 -7.63
C ILE A 40 1.38 2.65 -7.19
N ALA A 41 2.25 3.43 -6.55
CA ALA A 41 3.40 2.93 -5.80
C ALA A 41 3.22 3.23 -4.31
N ALA A 42 3.12 2.20 -3.47
CA ALA A 42 3.03 2.33 -2.03
C ALA A 42 4.35 1.93 -1.36
N VAL A 43 4.93 2.85 -0.60
CA VAL A 43 6.24 2.66 0.04
C VAL A 43 6.07 2.65 1.55
N TYR A 44 6.57 1.61 2.19
CA TYR A 44 6.43 1.38 3.63
C TYR A 44 7.80 1.33 4.32
N GLY A 45 7.81 1.63 5.62
CA GLY A 45 8.95 1.39 6.50
C GLY A 45 8.83 0.01 7.15
N ILE A 46 9.16 -0.10 8.44
CA ILE A 46 9.02 -1.33 9.23
C ILE A 46 8.02 -1.10 10.36
N GLY A 47 7.04 -2.00 10.48
CA GLY A 47 6.10 -2.08 11.61
C GLY A 47 4.86 -2.87 11.23
N CYS A 48 3.89 -3.03 12.13
CA CYS A 48 2.68 -3.80 11.80
C CYS A 48 1.98 -3.25 10.53
N HIS A 49 1.96 -1.94 10.35
CA HIS A 49 1.38 -1.29 9.16
C HIS A 49 2.11 -1.63 7.86
N SER A 50 3.41 -1.96 7.86
CA SER A 50 4.17 -2.22 6.64
C SER A 50 3.77 -3.52 5.95
N HIS A 51 3.21 -4.47 6.70
CA HIS A 51 2.60 -5.68 6.13
C HIS A 51 1.50 -5.39 5.10
N MET A 52 0.96 -4.16 5.06
CA MET A 52 0.06 -3.70 4.02
C MET A 52 0.65 -3.85 2.61
N ALA A 53 1.98 -3.82 2.47
CA ALA A 53 2.69 -4.16 1.24
C ALA A 53 2.33 -5.55 0.69
N ASN A 54 2.00 -6.49 1.56
CA ASN A 54 1.59 -7.84 1.19
C ASN A 54 0.10 -7.94 0.87
N TYR A 55 -0.71 -6.99 1.32
CA TYR A 55 -2.19 -7.06 1.24
C TYR A 55 -2.76 -6.21 0.12
N LEU A 56 -2.07 -5.12 -0.21
CA LEU A 56 -2.48 -4.18 -1.24
C LEU A 56 -1.91 -4.63 -2.60
N ARG A 57 -2.76 -4.90 -3.58
CA ARG A 57 -2.36 -5.30 -4.93
C ARG A 57 -2.04 -4.06 -5.77
N VAL A 58 -0.90 -3.44 -5.52
CA VAL A 58 -0.28 -2.33 -6.27
C VAL A 58 1.25 -2.57 -6.33
N TYR A 59 2.02 -1.65 -6.90
CA TYR A 59 3.48 -1.72 -6.71
C TYR A 59 3.81 -1.36 -5.27
N ASN A 60 4.41 -2.29 -4.52
CA ASN A 60 4.79 -2.08 -3.13
C ASN A 60 6.29 -2.16 -2.94
N PHE A 61 6.82 -1.34 -2.03
CA PHE A 61 8.18 -1.43 -1.55
C PHE A 61 8.20 -1.34 -0.03
N GLU A 62 8.64 -2.40 0.64
CA GLU A 62 8.91 -2.39 2.08
C GLU A 62 10.41 -2.11 2.27
N GLY A 63 10.73 -0.90 2.74
CA GLY A 63 12.09 -0.46 3.01
C GLY A 63 12.53 -0.73 4.44
N ILE A 64 13.57 -0.02 4.87
CA ILE A 64 14.06 -0.12 6.25
C ILE A 64 13.36 0.88 7.19
N HIS A 65 13.45 0.62 8.49
CA HIS A 65 12.77 1.40 9.51
C HIS A 65 13.11 2.90 9.40
N GLY A 66 12.07 3.74 9.35
CA GLY A 66 12.21 5.20 9.22
C GLY A 66 12.65 5.72 7.84
N ARG A 67 12.79 4.87 6.81
CA ARG A 67 13.30 5.28 5.48
C ARG A 67 12.29 5.16 4.33
N ALA A 68 10.99 5.10 4.63
CA ALA A 68 9.95 5.09 3.60
C ALA A 68 10.01 6.34 2.68
N LEU A 69 10.18 7.54 3.27
CA LEU A 69 10.16 8.80 2.51
C LEU A 69 11.34 8.95 1.53
N PRO A 70 12.61 8.74 1.90
CA PRO A 70 13.71 8.79 0.94
C PRO A 70 13.51 7.84 -0.26
N VAL A 71 13.00 6.63 -0.02
CA VAL A 71 12.71 5.67 -1.09
C VAL A 71 11.57 6.18 -1.96
N ALA A 72 10.45 6.62 -1.37
CA ALA A 72 9.31 7.18 -2.12
C ALA A 72 9.72 8.38 -2.98
N THR A 73 10.58 9.25 -2.46
CA THR A 73 11.16 10.36 -3.24
C THR A 73 11.93 9.85 -4.45
N GLY A 74 12.78 8.84 -4.27
CA GLY A 74 13.52 8.22 -5.39
C GLY A 74 12.58 7.64 -6.44
N VAL A 75 11.54 6.90 -6.03
CA VAL A 75 10.51 6.37 -6.92
C VAL A 75 9.84 7.48 -7.71
N LYS A 76 9.41 8.56 -7.04
CA LYS A 76 8.69 9.67 -7.69
C LYS A 76 9.57 10.47 -8.64
N VAL A 77 10.85 10.66 -8.31
CA VAL A 77 11.81 11.34 -9.19
C VAL A 77 12.11 10.50 -10.44
N ALA A 78 12.29 9.19 -10.27
CA ALA A 78 12.60 8.26 -11.37
C ALA A 78 11.40 8.07 -12.32
N ASN A 79 10.18 8.01 -11.78
CA ASN A 79 8.96 7.92 -12.58
C ASN A 79 7.87 8.86 -12.05
N ARG A 80 7.76 10.04 -12.66
CA ARG A 80 6.81 11.08 -12.26
C ARG A 80 5.34 10.73 -12.50
N ARG A 81 5.05 9.67 -13.27
CA ARG A 81 3.69 9.20 -13.57
C ARG A 81 3.14 8.25 -12.52
N LEU A 82 3.99 7.74 -11.62
CA LEU A 82 3.60 7.03 -10.40
C LEU A 82 3.45 8.02 -9.25
#